data_AF-A0A149VWH1-F1
#
_entry.id   AF-A0A149VWH1-F1
#
_cell.length_a   1.000
_cell.length_b   1.000
_cell.length_c   1.000
_cell.angle_alpha   90.00
_cell.angle_beta   90.00
_cell.angle_gamma   90.00
#
_symmetry.space_group_name_H-M   'P 1'
#
loop_
_entity.id
_entity.type
_entity.pdbx_description
1 polymer ?
#
loop_
_entity_poly.entity_id
_entity_poly.type
_entity_poly.pdbx_seq_one_letter_code
_entity_poly.pdbx_strand_id
1 'polypeptide(L)' 'MGERKLKIADLARDLNVNRGSIGRMYHETTEKVDVDLLNSLCGYFKCGIADLMEYTPAGENLSDSGHTENR' A
#
# COMPACT_ATOMS: atom_id res chain seq x y z
N MET A 1 -1.62 7.45 7.87
CA MET A 1 -0.46 6.74 8.45
C MET A 1 0.08 7.45 9.71
N GLY A 2 -0.77 7.80 10.69
CA GLY A 2 -0.34 8.50 11.92
C GLY A 2 -0.06 7.57 13.11
N GLU A 3 -0.63 6.36 13.11
CA GLU A 3 -0.59 5.46 14.27
C GLU A 3 0.11 4.12 14.00
N ARG A 4 0.48 3.84 12.75
CA ARG A 4 1.33 2.70 12.40
C ARG A 4 2.69 3.20 11.94
N LYS A 5 3.56 3.52 12.90
CA LYS A 5 5.02 3.68 12.70
C LYS A 5 5.65 2.32 12.32
N LEU A 6 5.16 1.69 11.25
CA LEU A 6 5.92 0.67 10.56
C LEU A 6 7.09 1.39 9.91
N LYS A 7 8.29 1.16 10.45
CA LYS A 7 9.49 1.72 9.83
C LYS A 7 9.60 1.05 8.47
N ILE A 8 9.62 1.85 7.41
CA ILE A 8 9.98 1.44 6.04
C ILE A 8 11.22 0.53 6.04
N ALA A 9 12.13 0.74 7.01
CA ALA A 9 13.30 -0.09 7.24
C ALA A 9 13.00 -1.55 7.63
N ASP A 10 11.99 -1.81 8.45
CA ASP A 10 11.60 -3.16 8.86
C ASP A 10 10.87 -3.87 7.71
N LEU A 11 9.95 -3.15 7.04
CA LEU A 11 9.27 -3.65 5.84
C LEU A 11 10.25 -4.04 4.72
N ALA A 12 11.27 -3.21 4.47
CA ALA A 12 12.29 -3.49 3.47
C ALA A 12 13.14 -4.73 3.81
N ARG A 13 13.37 -4.98 5.12
CA ARG A 13 14.10 -6.18 5.58
C ARG A 13 13.23 -7.43 5.46
N ASP A 14 11.98 -7.35 5.88
CA ASP A 14 11.06 -8.50 5.89
C ASP A 14 10.68 -8.94 4.48
N LEU A 15 10.52 -7.98 3.56
CA LEU A 15 10.17 -8.22 2.16
C LEU A 15 11.41 -8.43 1.26
N ASN A 16 12.62 -8.39 1.85
CA ASN A 16 13.90 -8.51 1.15
C ASN A 16 14.04 -7.61 -0.09
N VAL A 17 13.52 -6.37 0.00
CA VAL A 17 13.55 -5.39 -1.09
C VAL A 17 14.38 -4.17 -0.71
N ASN A 18 14.93 -3.51 -1.72
CA ASN A 18 15.72 -2.30 -1.51
C ASN A 18 14.88 -1.20 -0.84
N ARG A 19 15.43 -0.57 0.21
CA ARG A 19 14.80 0.54 0.94
C ARG A 19 14.35 1.68 0.03
N GLY A 20 15.06 1.93 -1.07
CA GLY A 20 14.69 2.93 -2.07
C GLY A 20 13.43 2.58 -2.86
N SER A 21 13.11 1.29 -3.04
CA SER A 21 11.88 0.85 -3.69
C SER A 21 10.67 1.02 -2.75
N ILE A 22 10.78 0.62 -1.48
CA ILE A 22 9.71 0.84 -0.49
C ILE A 22 9.49 2.35 -0.26
N GLY A 23 10.55 3.15 -0.19
CA GLY A 23 10.44 4.60 -0.01
C GLY A 23 9.65 5.28 -1.13
N ARG A 24 9.91 4.92 -2.40
CA ARG A 24 9.12 5.44 -3.54
C ARG A 24 7.68 4.97 -3.52
N MET A 25 7.43 3.76 -3.03
CA MET A 25 6.08 3.21 -2.93
C MET A 25 5.28 3.91 -1.83
N TYR A 26 5.93 4.22 -0.71
CA TYR A 26 5.37 5.02 0.38
C TYR A 26 5.03 6.46 -0.05
N HIS A 27 5.78 7.01 -0.99
CA HIS A 27 5.53 8.33 -1.58
C HIS A 27 4.68 8.28 -2.86
N GLU A 28 4.04 7.14 -3.18
CA GLU A 28 3.15 6.96 -4.34
C GLU A 28 3.79 7.37 -5.69
N THR A 29 5.12 7.42 -5.75
CA THR A 29 5.92 7.89 -6.91
C THR A 29 6.52 6.72 -7.68
N THR A 30 6.02 5.50 -7.44
CA THR A 30 6.54 4.28 -8.05
C THR A 30 5.83 4.00 -9.37
N GLU A 31 6.56 4.12 -10.48
CA GLU A 31 6.03 3.83 -11.82
C GLU A 31 5.86 2.32 -12.08
N LYS A 32 6.59 1.47 -11.34
CA LYS A 32 6.57 0.02 -11.50
C LYS A 32 6.62 -0.68 -10.14
N VAL A 33 5.57 -1.44 -9.84
CA VAL A 33 5.54 -2.34 -8.68
C VAL A 33 5.72 -3.77 -9.16
N ASP A 34 6.47 -4.55 -8.37
CA ASP A 34 6.60 -5.98 -8.59
C ASP A 34 5.40 -6.72 -7.96
N VAL A 35 4.86 -7.72 -8.64
CA VAL A 35 3.75 -8.54 -8.13
C VAL A 35 4.20 -9.36 -6.93
N ASP A 36 5.46 -9.81 -6.90
CA ASP A 36 6.01 -10.53 -5.76
C ASP A 36 6.11 -9.63 -4.52
N LEU A 37 6.43 -8.34 -4.73
CA LEU A 37 6.42 -7.34 -3.66
C LEU A 37 5.00 -7.10 -3.14
N LEU A 38 4.01 -6.98 -4.03
CA LEU A 38 2.60 -6.85 -3.66
C LEU A 38 2.11 -8.06 -2.84
N ASN A 39 2.39 -9.28 -3.29
CA ASN A 39 2.01 -10.49 -2.55
C ASN A 39 2.67 -10.56 -1.18
N SER A 40 3.94 -10.17 -1.09
CA SER A 40 4.67 -10.13 0.17
C SER A 40 4.08 -9.09 1.13
N LEU A 41 3.65 -7.93 0.61
CA LEU A 41 2.90 -6.92 1.38
C LEU A 41 1.54 -7.45 1.85
N CYS A 42 0.74 -8.05 0.96
CA CYS A 42 -0.53 -8.68 1.32
C CYS A 42 -0.35 -9.72 2.45
N GLY A 43 0.69 -10.55 2.35
CA GLY A 43 1.03 -11.55 3.36
C GLY A 43 1.49 -10.94 4.69
N TYR A 44 2.26 -9.86 4.64
CA TYR A 44 2.74 -9.15 5.82
C TYR A 44 1.61 -8.44 6.57
N PHE A 45 0.75 -7.72 5.84
CA PHE A 45 -0.37 -6.97 6.38
C PHE A 45 -1.61 -7.83 6.64
N LYS A 46 -1.62 -9.08 6.15
CA LYS A 46 -2.76 -9.99 6.17
C LYS A 46 -4.02 -9.35 5.58
N CYS A 47 -3.86 -8.62 4.47
CA CYS A 47 -4.95 -7.93 3.77
C CYS A 47 -5.01 -8.34 2.29
N GLY A 48 -6.10 -7.98 1.62
CA GLY A 48 -6.23 -8.18 0.18
C GLY A 48 -5.47 -7.13 -0.61
N ILE A 49 -5.24 -7.41 -1.90
CA ILE A 49 -4.67 -6.42 -2.82
C ILE A 49 -5.54 -5.16 -2.96
N ALA A 50 -6.86 -5.31 -2.82
CA ALA A 50 -7.81 -4.19 -2.85
C ALA A 50 -7.69 -3.26 -1.64
N ASP A 51 -7.17 -3.74 -0.50
CA ASP A 51 -6.85 -2.89 0.67
C ASP A 51 -5.55 -2.10 0.47
N LEU A 52 -4.70 -2.52 -0.48
CA LEU A 52 -3.40 -1.92 -0.77
C LEU A 52 -3.44 -0.99 -1.99
N MET A 53 -4.23 -1.33 -2.99
CA MET A 53 -4.33 -0.58 -4.25
C MET A 53 -5.79 -0.34 -4.62
N GLU A 54 -6.09 0.91 -4.92
CA GLU A 54 -7.36 1.33 -5.49
C GLU A 54 -7.15 1.79 -6.94
N TYR A 55 -8.09 1.46 -7.82
CA TYR A 55 -8.08 1.98 -9.18
C TYR A 55 -8.71 3.37 -9.20
N THR A 56 -7.90 4.40 -9.43
CA THR A 56 -8.40 5.76 -9.68
C THR A 56 -8.38 6.04 -11.19
N PRO A 57 -9.54 6.18 -11.86
CA PRO A 57 -9.56 6.66 -13.23
C PRO A 57 -9.06 8.11 -13.25
N ALA A 58 -8.12 8.41 -14.16
CA ALA A 58 -7.54 9.74 -14.30
C ALA A 58 -8.63 10.76 -14.69
N GLY A 59 -9.24 11.41 -13.69
CA GLY A 59 -10.31 12.38 -13.87
C GLY A 59 -11.44 12.35 -12.84
N GLU A 60 -11.51 11.34 -11.95
CA GLU A 60 -12.57 11.30 -10.94
C GLU A 60 -12.02 11.61 -9.54
N ASN A 61 -12.24 12.86 -9.13
CA ASN A 61 -12.07 13.30 -7.75
C ASN A 61 -13.30 12.81 -6.98
N LEU A 62 -13.30 11.52 -6.61
CA LEU A 62 -14.39 10.94 -5.83
C LEU A 62 -14.27 11.44 -4.40
N SER A 63 -15.19 12.35 -4.07
CA SER A 63 -15.56 12.68 -2.72
C SER A 63 -16.02 11.40 -2.02
N ASP A 64 -15.36 11.14 -0.89
CA ASP A 64 -15.82 10.31 0.23
C ASP A 64 -17.35 10.22 0.29
N SER A 65 -17.89 9.03 0.04
CA SER A 65 -19.28 8.66 0.33
C SER A 65 -19.38 7.15 0.42
N GLY A 66 -19.23 6.64 1.63
CA GLY A 66 -19.32 5.20 1.89
C GLY A 66 -19.35 4.84 3.38
N HIS A 67 -20.19 5.50 4.17
CA HIS A 67 -20.68 4.95 5.44
C HIS A 67 -21.40 3.62 5.16
N THR A 68 -20.92 2.53 5.74
CA THR A 68 -21.82 1.47 6.26
C THR A 68 -21.20 0.85 7.51
N GLU A 69 -21.45 1.49 8.65
CA GLU A 69 -21.68 0.75 9.90
C GLU A 69 -22.91 -0.13 9.67
N ASN A 70 -22.79 -1.45 9.83
CA ASN A 70 -23.98 -2.30 9.96
C ASN A 70 -23.84 -3.19 11.19
N ARG A 71 -24.81 -2.99 12.08
CA ARG A 71 -25.09 -3.70 13.32
C ARG A 71 -25.79 -5.04 13.05
#